data_AF-A0A6J7JVX2-F1
#
_entry.id   AF-A0A6J7JVX2-F1
#
_cell.length_a   1.000
_cell.length_b   1.000
_cell.length_c   1.000
_cell.angle_alpha   90.00
_cell.angle_beta   90.00
_cell.angle_gamma   90.00
#
_symmetry.space_group_name_H-M   'P 1'
#
loop_
_entity.id
_entity.type
_entity.pdbx_description
1 polymer ?
#
loop_
_entity_poly.entity_id
_entity_poly.type
_entity_poly.pdbx_seq_one_letter_code
_entity_poly.pdbx_strand_id
1 'polypeptide(L)'
;MLPFCGYNMGDYFKHWLEIGEATDASNLPKLFWVNWFRKGDDGSFLWPGFGENSRVLKWIVERLEGTAGANDTAIGRVPSASDLDLAGLDIDDATITTLLSVDNAAWSAEIPQIEAHLDTFGAELPSELRDELRELEKRLG
;
A
#
# COMPACT_ATOMS: atom_id res chain seq x y z
N MET A 1 -1.60 8.07 13.16
CA MET A 1 -1.07 9.09 14.10
C MET A 1 -1.84 10.41 14.12
N LEU A 2 -2.88 10.61 13.29
CA LEU A 2 -3.57 11.91 13.18
C LEU A 2 -4.05 12.53 14.51
N PRO A 3 -4.77 11.81 15.41
CA PRO A 3 -5.19 12.39 16.70
C PRO A 3 -4.17 12.14 17.84
N PHE A 4 -2.98 11.60 17.54
CA PHE A 4 -2.05 11.10 18.56
C PHE A 4 -0.60 11.61 18.39
N CYS A 5 -0.29 12.38 17.34
CA CYS A 5 1.05 12.93 17.18
C CYS A 5 1.29 14.03 18.22
N GLY A 6 2.35 13.87 19.01
CA GLY A 6 2.67 14.78 20.13
C GLY A 6 3.41 16.05 19.73
N TYR A 7 3.71 16.22 18.45
CA TYR A 7 4.44 17.35 17.88
C TYR A 7 4.01 17.58 16.42
N ASN A 8 4.70 18.46 15.68
CA ASN A 8 4.36 18.77 14.30
C ASN A 8 4.40 17.50 13.42
N MET A 9 3.39 17.32 12.56
CA MET A 9 3.29 16.12 11.72
C MET A 9 4.34 16.10 10.59
N GLY A 10 4.77 17.25 10.08
CA GLY A 10 5.86 17.38 9.12
C GLY A 10 7.19 16.88 9.70
N ASP A 11 7.54 17.35 10.90
CA ASP A 11 8.68 16.85 11.66
C ASP A 11 8.56 15.35 11.96
N TYR A 12 7.33 14.86 12.21
CA TYR A 12 7.09 13.43 12.39
C TYR A 12 7.39 12.62 11.14
N PHE A 13 6.99 13.08 9.96
CA PHE A 13 7.37 12.43 8.70
C PHE A 13 8.88 12.50 8.46
N LYS A 14 9.50 13.64 8.75
CA LYS A 14 10.96 13.79 8.66
C LYS A 14 11.69 12.76 9.53
N HIS A 15 11.22 12.57 10.76
CA HIS A 15 11.80 11.60 11.68
C HIS A 15 11.74 10.16 11.14
N TRP A 16 10.66 9.78 10.43
CA TRP A 16 10.59 8.48 9.76
C TRP A 16 11.65 8.33 8.66
N LEU A 17 11.92 9.38 7.90
CA LEU A 17 12.96 9.38 6.87
C LEU A 17 14.35 9.25 7.51
N GLU A 18 14.62 10.01 8.58
CA GLU A 18 15.89 9.96 9.33
C GLU A 18 16.17 8.55 9.90
N ILE A 19 15.14 7.83 10.39
CA ILE A 19 15.27 6.43 10.83
C ILE A 19 15.68 5.53 9.66
N GLY A 20 15.10 5.74 8.48
CA GLY A 20 15.43 4.99 7.27
C GLY A 20 16.87 5.19 6.81
N GLU A 21 17.40 6.40 6.99
CA GLU A 21 18.79 6.75 6.64
C GLU A 21 19.82 6.30 7.70
N ALA A 22 19.38 6.06 8.93
CA ALA A 22 20.25 5.75 10.06
C ALA A 22 20.82 4.31 10.06
N THR A 23 20.42 3.44 9.12
CA THR A 23 20.91 2.06 9.03
C THR A 23 20.92 1.55 7.61
N ASP A 24 21.58 0.41 7.39
CA ASP A 24 21.53 -0.28 6.09
C ASP A 24 20.09 -0.70 5.75
N ALA A 25 19.69 -0.49 4.50
CA ALA A 25 18.35 -0.84 4.02
C ALA A 25 18.00 -2.34 4.17
N SER A 26 18.99 -3.21 4.36
CA SER A 26 18.79 -4.63 4.67
C SER A 26 18.28 -4.87 6.09
N ASN A 27 18.52 -3.95 7.02
CA ASN A 27 18.10 -4.05 8.42
C ASN A 27 16.70 -3.45 8.66
N LEU A 28 16.17 -2.69 7.69
CA LEU A 28 14.86 -2.07 7.80
C LEU A 28 13.72 -3.07 7.56
N PRO A 29 12.61 -2.96 8.31
CA PRO A 29 11.40 -3.70 8.01
C PRO A 29 10.85 -3.31 6.64
N LYS A 30 10.25 -4.26 5.93
CA LYS A 30 9.49 -3.95 4.71
C LYS A 30 8.13 -3.38 5.10
N LEU A 31 7.70 -2.34 4.39
CA LEU A 31 6.40 -1.70 4.58
C LEU A 31 5.38 -2.33 3.64
N PHE A 32 4.20 -2.61 4.16
CA PHE A 32 3.08 -3.15 3.41
C PHE A 32 1.84 -2.31 3.68
N TRP A 33 1.03 -2.12 2.65
CA TRP A 33 -0.29 -1.50 2.74
C TRP A 33 -1.35 -2.55 2.42
N VAL A 34 -2.40 -2.64 3.25
CA VAL A 34 -3.45 -3.66 3.11
C VAL A 34 -4.82 -2.99 3.14
N ASN A 35 -5.73 -3.47 2.29
CA ASN A 35 -7.13 -3.08 2.28
C ASN A 35 -8.02 -4.32 2.34
N TRP A 36 -8.51 -4.64 3.53
CA TRP A 36 -9.45 -5.74 3.77
C TRP A 36 -10.89 -5.44 3.33
N PHE A 37 -11.15 -4.21 2.91
CA PHE A 37 -12.50 -3.66 2.80
C PHE A 37 -12.86 -3.22 1.38
N ARG A 38 -12.08 -3.61 0.37
CA ARG A 38 -12.39 -3.33 -1.03
C ARG A 38 -13.76 -3.92 -1.37
N LYS A 39 -14.60 -3.10 -2.00
CA LYS A 39 -15.95 -3.48 -2.40
C LYS A 39 -16.06 -3.69 -3.91
N GLY A 40 -16.97 -4.59 -4.30
CA GLY A 40 -17.43 -4.73 -5.68
C GLY A 40 -18.48 -3.67 -6.03
N ASP A 41 -18.87 -3.66 -7.31
CA ASP A 41 -19.86 -2.70 -7.84
C ASP A 41 -21.26 -2.87 -7.20
N ASP A 42 -21.56 -4.07 -6.70
CA ASP A 42 -22.79 -4.38 -5.96
C ASP A 42 -22.72 -4.00 -4.46
N GLY A 43 -21.58 -3.45 -4.02
CA GLY A 43 -21.34 -3.06 -2.63
C GLY A 43 -20.93 -4.20 -1.70
N SER A 44 -20.79 -5.43 -2.22
CA SER A 44 -20.28 -6.58 -1.48
C SER A 44 -18.80 -6.41 -1.14
N PHE A 45 -18.33 -7.06 -0.07
CA PHE A 45 -16.89 -7.12 0.22
C PHE A 45 -16.24 -8.19 -0.67
N LEU A 46 -15.20 -7.80 -1.40
CA LEU A 46 -14.46 -8.73 -2.27
C LEU A 46 -13.57 -9.69 -1.48
N TRP A 47 -13.19 -9.32 -0.25
CA TRP A 47 -12.39 -10.16 0.64
C TRP A 47 -13.19 -10.51 1.91
N PRO A 48 -13.25 -11.79 2.31
CA PRO A 48 -14.05 -12.22 3.46
C PRO A 48 -13.52 -11.71 4.80
N GLY A 49 -12.23 -11.36 4.89
CA GLY A 49 -11.66 -10.74 6.09
C GLY A 49 -11.45 -11.72 7.26
N PHE A 50 -11.44 -11.17 8.48
CA PHE A 50 -11.30 -11.93 9.73
C PHE A 50 -10.09 -12.88 9.73
N GLY A 51 -10.32 -14.18 9.95
CA GLY A 51 -9.28 -15.21 9.96
C GLY A 51 -8.61 -15.41 8.61
N GLU A 52 -9.31 -15.13 7.51
CA GLU A 52 -8.77 -15.29 6.16
C GLU A 52 -7.65 -14.30 5.87
N ASN A 53 -7.58 -13.16 6.60
CA ASN A 53 -6.46 -12.22 6.54
C ASN A 53 -5.10 -12.90 6.78
N SER A 54 -5.08 -14.04 7.50
CA SER A 54 -3.88 -14.86 7.67
C SER A 54 -3.25 -15.30 6.34
N ARG A 55 -4.03 -15.45 5.26
CA ARG A 55 -3.52 -15.80 3.92
C ARG A 55 -2.66 -14.69 3.30
N VAL A 56 -3.05 -13.44 3.51
CA VAL A 56 -2.24 -12.29 3.08
C VAL A 56 -1.04 -12.10 4.00
N LEU A 57 -1.16 -12.38 5.31
CA LEU A 57 0.00 -12.40 6.20
C LEU A 57 1.01 -13.50 5.82
N LYS A 58 0.54 -14.68 5.39
CA LYS A 58 1.39 -15.73 4.82
C LYS A 58 2.17 -15.20 3.62
N TRP A 59 1.50 -14.56 2.66
CA TRP A 59 2.18 -13.95 1.52
C TRP A 59 3.22 -12.90 1.94
N ILE A 60 2.91 -12.06 2.95
CA ILE A 60 3.88 -11.09 3.49
C ILE A 60 5.14 -11.80 4.01
N VAL A 61 4.99 -12.90 4.76
CA VAL A 61 6.13 -13.68 5.25
C VAL A 61 6.92 -14.28 4.08
N GLU A 62 6.25 -14.88 3.11
CA GLU A 62 6.90 -15.46 1.93
C GLU A 62 7.60 -14.40 1.07
N ARG A 63 7.09 -13.15 1.04
CA ARG A 63 7.78 -12.00 0.43
C ARG A 63 9.04 -11.60 1.17
N LEU A 64 9.05 -11.70 2.50
CA LEU A 64 10.24 -11.44 3.33
C LEU A 64 11.30 -12.54 3.16
N GLU A 65 10.87 -13.79 2.98
CA GLU A 65 11.75 -14.94 2.75
C GLU A 65 12.20 -15.09 1.28
N GLY A 66 11.60 -14.34 0.36
CA GLY A 66 11.90 -14.42 -1.07
C GLY A 66 11.30 -15.64 -1.78
N THR A 67 10.26 -16.23 -1.20
CA THR A 67 9.59 -17.45 -1.69
C THR A 67 8.27 -17.18 -2.40
N ALA A 68 7.72 -15.97 -2.32
CA ALA A 68 6.53 -15.53 -3.07
C ALA A 68 6.83 -14.43 -4.11
N GLY A 69 6.11 -14.48 -5.23
CA GLY A 69 6.14 -13.48 -6.28
C GLY A 69 5.25 -12.27 -5.99
N ALA A 70 5.30 -11.31 -6.91
CA ALA A 70 4.39 -10.17 -6.99
C ALA A 70 4.46 -9.55 -8.39
N ASN A 71 3.40 -8.88 -8.80
CA ASN A 71 3.38 -8.04 -9.98
C ASN A 71 3.87 -6.63 -9.63
N ASP A 72 4.76 -6.06 -10.43
CA ASP A 72 5.10 -4.64 -10.33
C ASP A 72 3.94 -3.80 -10.91
N THR A 73 3.49 -2.81 -10.14
CA THR A 73 2.39 -1.89 -10.48
C THR A 73 2.82 -0.45 -10.19
N ALA A 74 2.03 0.53 -10.61
CA ALA A 74 2.33 1.94 -10.35
C ALA A 74 2.42 2.28 -8.84
N ILE A 75 1.77 1.50 -7.98
CA ILE A 75 1.71 1.71 -6.53
C ILE A 75 2.62 0.76 -5.73
N GLY A 76 3.53 0.06 -6.41
CA GLY A 76 4.42 -0.93 -5.81
C GLY A 76 4.05 -2.35 -6.21
N ARG A 77 4.31 -3.31 -5.32
CA ARG A 77 4.19 -4.74 -5.62
C ARG A 77 2.90 -5.33 -5.07
N VAL A 78 2.09 -5.90 -5.94
CA VAL A 78 0.79 -6.51 -5.60
C VAL A 78 0.84 -8.00 -5.94
N PRO A 79 0.35 -8.92 -5.09
CA PRO A 79 0.37 -10.34 -5.40
C PRO A 79 -0.43 -10.67 -6.67
N SER A 80 -0.03 -11.72 -7.36
CA SER A 80 -0.93 -12.41 -8.29
C SER A 80 -1.85 -13.37 -7.53
N ALA A 81 -2.91 -13.86 -8.18
CA ALA A 81 -3.77 -14.89 -7.60
C ALA A 81 -2.98 -16.15 -7.19
N SER A 82 -1.97 -16.54 -7.97
CA SER A 82 -1.10 -17.69 -7.69
C SER A 82 -0.11 -17.47 -6.55
N ASP A 83 0.13 -16.22 -6.14
CA ASP A 83 0.98 -15.91 -4.99
C ASP A 83 0.22 -16.02 -3.65
N LEU A 84 -1.11 -16.18 -3.69
CA LEU A 84 -1.95 -16.32 -2.50
C LEU A 84 -2.37 -17.78 -2.30
N ASP A 85 -2.35 -18.21 -1.04
CA ASP A 85 -2.96 -19.49 -0.67
C ASP A 85 -4.48 -19.31 -0.57
N LEU A 86 -5.18 -19.67 -1.65
CA LEU A 86 -6.63 -19.61 -1.75
C LEU A 86 -7.30 -20.98 -1.52
N ALA A 87 -6.54 -22.01 -1.12
CA ALA A 87 -7.09 -23.34 -0.93
C ALA A 87 -8.17 -23.34 0.15
N GLY A 88 -9.34 -23.89 -0.19
CA GLY A 88 -10.51 -23.98 0.69
C GLY A 88 -11.23 -22.65 0.92
N LEU A 89 -10.87 -21.58 0.20
CA LEU A 89 -11.59 -20.31 0.23
C LEU A 89 -12.66 -20.30 -0.87
N ASP A 90 -13.90 -20.00 -0.50
CA ASP A 90 -15.01 -19.84 -1.46
C ASP A 90 -14.96 -18.44 -2.08
N ILE A 91 -14.13 -18.28 -3.09
CA ILE A 91 -13.94 -17.04 -3.84
C ILE A 91 -13.66 -17.38 -5.30
N ASP A 92 -14.31 -16.68 -6.23
CA ASP A 92 -14.12 -16.93 -7.66
C ASP A 92 -12.95 -16.11 -8.24
N ASP A 93 -12.45 -16.57 -9.39
CA ASP A 93 -11.30 -15.97 -10.06
C ASP A 93 -11.55 -14.50 -10.47
N ALA A 94 -12.80 -14.14 -10.80
CA ALA A 94 -13.17 -12.79 -11.19
C ALA A 94 -13.09 -11.82 -10.00
N THR A 95 -13.51 -12.27 -8.82
CA THR A 95 -13.44 -11.54 -7.56
C THR A 95 -11.98 -11.35 -7.16
N ILE A 96 -11.15 -12.39 -7.23
CA ILE A 96 -9.70 -12.27 -6.95
C ILE A 96 -9.01 -11.31 -7.94
N THR A 97 -9.32 -11.43 -9.23
CA THR A 97 -8.78 -10.55 -10.27
C THR A 97 -9.13 -9.10 -9.98
N THR A 98 -10.39 -8.84 -9.62
CA THR A 98 -10.84 -7.49 -9.24
C THR A 98 -10.20 -7.02 -7.95
N LEU A 99 -10.09 -7.88 -6.94
CA LEU A 99 -9.51 -7.57 -5.63
C LEU A 99 -8.05 -7.11 -5.75
N LEU A 100 -7.28 -7.77 -6.60
CA LEU A 100 -5.85 -7.54 -6.80
C LEU A 100 -5.52 -6.56 -7.94
N SER A 101 -6.53 -6.00 -8.61
CA SER A 101 -6.29 -5.06 -9.70
C SER A 101 -5.81 -3.69 -9.19
N VAL A 102 -4.97 -3.03 -9.99
CA VAL A 102 -4.59 -1.63 -9.82
C VAL A 102 -5.10 -0.86 -11.03
N ASP A 103 -6.08 0.00 -10.80
CA ASP A 103 -6.63 0.88 -11.83
C ASP A 103 -5.86 2.20 -11.85
N ASN A 104 -4.99 2.36 -12.85
CA ASN A 104 -4.19 3.58 -12.98
C ASN A 104 -5.05 4.83 -13.17
N ALA A 105 -6.19 4.75 -13.85
CA ALA A 105 -7.05 5.92 -14.05
C ALA A 105 -7.71 6.36 -12.73
N ALA A 106 -8.16 5.39 -11.92
CA ALA A 106 -8.66 5.67 -10.58
C ALA A 106 -7.55 6.28 -9.68
N TRP A 107 -6.33 5.73 -9.73
CA TRP A 107 -5.20 6.29 -8.97
C TRP A 107 -4.79 7.69 -9.43
N SER A 108 -4.81 7.98 -10.73
CA SER A 108 -4.57 9.33 -11.24
C SER A 108 -5.62 10.32 -10.73
N ALA A 109 -6.87 9.89 -10.54
CA ALA A 109 -7.93 10.72 -9.96
C ALA A 109 -7.75 10.98 -8.44
N GLU A 110 -6.94 10.18 -7.75
CA GLU A 110 -6.60 10.37 -6.34
C GLU A 110 -5.46 11.36 -6.12
N ILE A 111 -4.60 11.58 -7.12
CA ILE A 111 -3.43 12.48 -7.02
C ILE A 111 -3.78 13.87 -6.47
N PRO A 112 -4.81 14.59 -6.96
CA PRO A 112 -5.15 15.91 -6.43
C PRO A 112 -5.59 15.88 -4.97
N GLN A 113 -6.17 14.77 -4.50
CA GLN A 113 -6.57 14.61 -3.10
C GLN A 113 -5.35 14.38 -2.21
N ILE A 114 -4.39 13.59 -2.67
CA ILE A 114 -3.11 13.38 -1.96
C ILE A 114 -2.33 14.69 -1.91
N GLU A 115 -2.25 15.43 -3.02
CA GLU A 115 -1.60 16.74 -3.07
C GLU A 115 -2.24 17.73 -2.10
N ALA A 116 -3.57 17.86 -2.14
CA ALA A 116 -4.30 18.72 -1.20
C ALA A 116 -4.09 18.30 0.26
N HIS A 117 -3.97 17.00 0.54
CA HIS A 117 -3.62 16.51 1.88
C HIS A 117 -2.20 16.91 2.28
N LEU A 118 -1.21 16.73 1.39
CA LEU A 118 0.17 17.11 1.62
C LEU A 118 0.32 18.63 1.86
N ASP A 119 -0.45 19.45 1.17
CA ASP A 119 -0.48 20.90 1.34
C ASP A 119 -0.90 21.33 2.76
N THR A 120 -1.70 20.51 3.46
CA THR A 120 -2.11 20.82 4.84
C THR A 120 -0.96 20.88 5.83
N PHE A 121 0.20 20.30 5.50
CA PHE A 121 1.40 20.31 6.34
C PHE A 121 2.31 21.52 6.10
N GLY A 122 2.04 22.31 5.05
CA GLY A 122 2.74 23.57 4.77
C GLY A 122 4.25 23.40 4.58
N ALA A 123 5.02 24.34 5.14
CA ALA A 123 6.47 24.41 4.98
C ALA A 123 7.25 23.29 5.69
N GLU A 124 6.62 22.61 6.66
CA GLU A 124 7.26 21.55 7.45
C GLU A 124 7.16 20.17 6.77
N LEU A 125 6.45 20.06 5.64
CA LEU A 125 6.43 18.82 4.88
C LEU A 125 7.81 18.53 4.26
N PRO A 126 8.44 17.38 4.55
CA PRO A 126 9.66 16.99 3.87
C PRO A 126 9.45 16.86 2.36
N SER A 127 10.40 17.38 1.58
CA SER A 127 10.34 17.37 0.11
C SER A 127 10.19 15.97 -0.48
N GLU A 128 10.76 14.98 0.20
CA GLU A 128 10.79 13.57 -0.18
C GLU A 128 9.38 13.00 -0.33
N LEU A 129 8.40 13.45 0.46
CA LEU A 129 7.00 13.02 0.29
C LEU A 129 6.37 13.56 -0.99
N ARG A 130 6.74 14.78 -1.42
CA ARG A 130 6.30 15.30 -2.71
C ARG A 130 7.03 14.60 -3.86
N ASP A 131 8.27 14.22 -3.66
CA ASP A 131 9.02 13.46 -4.66
C ASP A 131 8.41 12.07 -4.87
N GLU A 132 8.01 11.36 -3.80
CA GLU A 132 7.28 10.09 -3.92
C GLU A 132 5.93 10.24 -4.65
N LEU A 133 5.20 11.35 -4.43
CA LEU A 133 3.98 11.64 -5.18
C LEU A 133 4.26 11.86 -6.67
N ARG A 134 5.30 12.62 -7.02
CA ARG A 134 5.72 12.84 -8.41
C ARG A 134 6.17 11.55 -9.09
N GLU A 135 6.88 10.69 -8.37
CA GLU A 135 7.28 9.38 -8.90
C GLU A 135 6.07 8.46 -9.09
N LEU A 136 5.05 8.55 -8.23
CA LEU A 136 3.78 7.87 -8.44
C LEU A 136 3.09 8.36 -9.73
N GLU A 137 2.97 9.67 -9.92
CA GLU A 137 2.39 10.25 -11.15
C GLU A 137 3.10 9.73 -12.41
N LYS A 138 4.44 9.74 -12.43
CA LYS A 138 5.22 9.20 -13.55
C LYS A 138 4.95 7.73 -13.85
N ARG A 139 4.74 6.91 -12.81
CA ARG A 139 4.44 5.48 -12.95
C ARG A 139 3.01 5.22 -13.43
N LEU A 140 2.08 6.15 -13.18
CA LEU A 140 0.69 6.02 -13.60
C LEU A 140 0.50 6.31 -15.10
N GLY A 141 1.38 7.13 -15.69
CA GLY A 141 1.42 7.45 -17.12
C GLY A 141 0.99 8.88 -17.43
#